data_AF-A0A1Z2XNA0-F1
#
_entry.id   AF-A0A1Z2XNA0-F1
#
_cell.length_a   1.000
_cell.length_b   1.000
_cell.length_c   1.000
_cell.angle_alpha   90.00
_cell.angle_beta   90.00
_cell.angle_gamma   90.00
#
_symmetry.space_group_name_H-M   'P 1'
#
loop_
_entity.id
_entity.type
_entity.pdbx_description
1 polymer ?
#
loop_
_entity_poly.entity_id
_entity_poly.type
_entity_poly.pdbx_seq_one_letter_code
_entity_poly.pdbx_strand_id
1 'polypeptide(L)'
;MRGPMELLRLRKRSDKVKVALALFLLGILLMADLLVGAAKYISMAGEPVEYVLSVGAEGAALNAKLLELGQRESVVSVSRQREYTLASGDRSVTVIEVSPEYLSACFGLETAGAGAEFFLGKRAFGAFCGGGAQSPARLKCQKGEDTVSGAFILAEGLPEELALTKGASLTLDGARSLRVMLRGRDISGVETAGLEGNGFVIENREALTEAAHGTQLFLVKLRYGGAACVLALLLGRQLYKAGRGEAGDL
;
A
#
# COMPACT_ATOMS: atom_id res chain seq x y z
N MET A 1 -25.77 39.80 15.09
CA MET A 1 -25.54 39.08 13.82
C MET A 1 -26.41 39.72 12.74
N ARG A 2 -25.79 40.38 11.77
CA ARG A 2 -26.48 41.01 10.63
C ARG A 2 -26.89 39.92 9.63
N GLY A 3 -28.17 39.88 9.26
CA GLY A 3 -28.81 38.73 8.61
C GLY A 3 -28.49 38.51 7.12
N PRO A 4 -28.97 37.39 6.52
CA PRO A 4 -28.73 37.02 5.12
C PRO A 4 -29.22 38.08 4.11
N MET A 5 -30.23 38.88 4.48
CA MET A 5 -30.74 39.98 3.65
C MET A 5 -29.71 41.10 3.41
N GLU A 6 -28.82 41.40 4.37
CA GLU A 6 -27.80 42.44 4.20
C GLU A 6 -26.69 41.98 3.25
N LEU A 7 -26.30 40.71 3.34
CA LEU A 7 -25.38 40.04 2.40
C LEU A 7 -25.92 40.05 0.96
N LEU A 8 -27.22 39.78 0.78
CA LEU A 8 -27.85 39.82 -0.54
C LEU A 8 -27.92 41.24 -1.12
N ARG A 9 -28.12 42.26 -0.28
CA ARG A 9 -28.07 43.68 -0.70
C ARG A 9 -26.67 44.10 -1.10
N LEU A 10 -25.65 43.74 -0.30
CA LEU A 10 -24.24 44.03 -0.59
C LEU A 10 -23.76 43.32 -1.86
N ARG A 11 -24.16 42.07 -2.09
CA ARG A 11 -23.86 41.31 -3.32
C ARG A 11 -24.37 42.02 -4.57
N LYS A 12 -25.55 42.65 -4.52
CA LYS A 12 -26.12 43.36 -5.69
C LYS A 12 -25.37 44.65 -6.01
N ARG A 13 -24.75 45.31 -5.03
CA ARG A 13 -24.09 46.63 -5.17
C ARG A 13 -22.58 46.57 -5.42
N SER A 14 -21.88 45.53 -4.97
CA SER A 14 -20.41 45.48 -5.04
C SER A 14 -19.90 44.22 -5.75
N ASP A 15 -19.16 44.39 -6.84
CA ASP A 15 -18.51 43.28 -7.55
C ASP A 15 -17.42 42.61 -6.70
N LYS A 16 -16.76 43.37 -5.81
CA LYS A 16 -15.78 42.82 -4.86
C LYS A 16 -16.42 41.82 -3.90
N VAL A 17 -17.65 42.08 -3.45
CA VAL A 17 -18.41 41.15 -2.60
C VAL A 17 -18.79 39.88 -3.36
N LYS A 18 -19.08 39.98 -4.67
CA LYS A 18 -19.35 38.79 -5.51
C LYS A 18 -18.08 37.93 -5.67
N VAL A 19 -16.94 38.54 -5.96
CA VAL A 19 -15.65 37.83 -6.07
C VAL A 19 -15.25 37.22 -4.73
N ALA A 20 -15.44 37.94 -3.61
CA ALA A 20 -15.20 37.40 -2.28
C ALA A 20 -16.03 36.14 -1.99
N LEU A 21 -17.31 36.14 -2.36
CA LEU A 21 -18.18 34.97 -2.21
C LEU A 21 -17.71 33.80 -3.08
N ALA A 22 -17.28 34.06 -4.32
CA ALA A 22 -16.71 33.03 -5.19
C ALA A 22 -15.42 32.43 -4.60
N LEU A 23 -14.55 33.25 -4.02
CA LEU A 23 -13.34 32.80 -3.34
C LEU A 23 -13.63 31.98 -2.08
N PHE A 24 -14.66 32.34 -1.31
CA PHE A 24 -15.09 31.52 -0.18
C PHE A 24 -15.64 30.16 -0.62
N LEU A 25 -16.44 30.12 -1.69
CA LEU A 25 -16.91 28.86 -2.27
C LEU A 25 -15.75 28.00 -2.77
N LEU A 26 -14.78 28.60 -3.46
CA LEU A 26 -13.55 27.93 -3.87
C LEU A 26 -12.78 27.39 -2.66
N GLY A 27 -12.62 28.18 -1.61
CA GLY A 27 -11.98 27.74 -0.36
C GLY A 27 -12.69 26.56 0.29
N ILE A 28 -14.02 26.54 0.31
CA ILE A 28 -14.81 25.41 0.82
C ILE A 28 -14.57 24.15 -0.01
N LEU A 29 -14.55 24.26 -1.34
CA LEU A 29 -14.28 23.14 -2.24
C LEU A 29 -12.87 22.57 -2.04
N LEU A 30 -11.86 23.45 -1.96
CA LEU A 30 -10.47 23.05 -1.69
C LEU A 30 -10.32 22.42 -0.30
N MET A 31 -11.07 22.91 0.70
CA MET A 31 -11.08 22.32 2.03
C MET A 31 -11.69 20.91 2.02
N ALA A 32 -12.77 20.69 1.27
CA ALA A 32 -13.36 19.36 1.11
C ALA A 32 -12.38 18.38 0.44
N ASP A 33 -11.70 18.82 -0.63
CA ASP A 33 -10.67 18.03 -1.30
C ASP A 33 -9.49 17.70 -0.35
N LEU A 34 -9.04 18.67 0.45
CA LEU A 34 -8.00 18.47 1.45
C LEU A 34 -8.40 17.43 2.50
N LEU A 35 -9.65 17.44 2.96
CA LEU A 35 -10.15 16.47 3.94
C LEU A 35 -10.20 15.06 3.36
N VAL A 36 -10.72 14.91 2.15
CA VAL A 36 -10.74 13.61 1.43
C VAL A 36 -9.32 13.12 1.20
N GLY A 37 -8.43 14.00 0.77
CA GLY A 37 -7.05 13.66 0.52
C GLY A 37 -6.28 13.32 1.80
N ALA A 38 -6.52 14.03 2.91
CA ALA A 38 -5.94 13.70 4.22
C ALA A 38 -6.42 12.33 4.72
N ALA A 39 -7.71 12.01 4.58
CA ALA A 39 -8.24 10.69 4.91
C ALA A 39 -7.57 9.59 4.08
N LYS A 40 -7.40 9.81 2.77
CA LYS A 40 -6.67 8.89 1.89
C LYS A 40 -5.21 8.72 2.31
N TYR A 41 -4.52 9.79 2.69
CA TYR A 41 -3.14 9.73 3.17
C TYR A 41 -3.02 8.87 4.44
N ILE A 42 -3.94 9.03 5.39
CA ILE A 42 -3.97 8.23 6.63
C ILE A 42 -4.19 6.75 6.28
N SER A 43 -5.13 6.46 5.38
CA SER A 43 -5.36 5.09 4.90
C SER A 43 -4.09 4.50 4.29
N MET A 44 -3.43 5.22 3.38
CA MET A 44 -2.21 4.77 2.71
C MET A 44 -1.05 4.57 3.70
N ALA A 45 -0.94 5.42 4.72
CA ALA A 45 0.12 5.31 5.73
C ALA A 45 -0.02 4.04 6.58
N GLY A 46 -1.25 3.63 6.86
CA GLY A 46 -1.56 2.41 7.60
C GLY A 46 -1.59 1.13 6.75
N GLU A 47 -1.35 1.22 5.43
CA GLU A 47 -1.27 0.03 4.59
C GLU A 47 0.00 -0.76 4.91
N PRO A 48 -0.12 -2.08 5.15
CA PRO A 48 1.04 -2.93 5.35
C PRO A 48 1.97 -2.92 4.14
N VAL A 49 3.28 -3.04 4.40
CA VAL A 49 4.31 -3.06 3.36
C VAL A 49 5.18 -4.27 3.52
N GLU A 50 5.42 -4.94 2.40
CA GLU A 50 6.27 -6.12 2.34
C GLU A 50 7.71 -5.75 1.96
N TYR A 51 8.66 -6.24 2.75
CA TYR A 51 10.08 -6.15 2.51
C TYR A 51 10.62 -7.53 2.16
N VAL A 52 11.40 -7.60 1.09
CA VAL A 52 12.18 -8.78 0.73
C VAL A 52 13.63 -8.53 1.10
N LEU A 53 14.16 -9.35 1.97
CA LEU A 53 15.48 -9.16 2.58
C LEU A 53 16.38 -10.35 2.27
N SER A 54 17.62 -10.10 1.90
CA SER A 54 18.69 -11.10 2.00
C SER A 54 19.64 -10.76 3.14
N VAL A 55 20.29 -11.80 3.65
CA VAL A 55 21.23 -11.69 4.75
C VAL A 55 22.44 -12.58 4.49
N GLY A 56 23.63 -12.04 4.74
CA GLY A 56 24.88 -12.80 4.66
C GLY A 56 25.13 -13.73 5.86
N ALA A 57 24.20 -13.78 6.83
CA ALA A 57 24.31 -14.59 8.03
C ALA A 57 23.65 -15.97 7.81
N GLU A 58 24.21 -17.02 8.40
CA GLU A 58 23.74 -18.39 8.23
C GLU A 58 23.43 -19.07 9.58
N GLY A 59 22.64 -20.16 9.50
CA GLY A 59 22.37 -21.03 10.64
C GLY A 59 21.76 -20.32 11.85
N ALA A 60 22.36 -20.51 13.03
CA ALA A 60 21.85 -19.99 14.30
C ALA A 60 21.80 -18.45 14.35
N ALA A 61 22.73 -17.76 13.71
CA ALA A 61 22.76 -16.30 13.67
C ALA A 61 21.58 -15.73 12.88
N LEU A 62 21.20 -16.38 11.78
CA LEU A 62 20.00 -16.03 11.01
C LEU A 62 18.73 -16.26 11.83
N ASN A 63 18.64 -17.39 12.54
CA ASN A 63 17.49 -17.70 13.40
C ASN A 63 17.29 -16.68 14.53
N ALA A 64 18.38 -16.24 15.17
CA ALA A 64 18.32 -15.21 16.20
C ALA A 64 17.77 -13.89 15.63
N LYS A 65 18.29 -13.44 14.48
CA LYS A 65 17.80 -12.22 13.81
C LYS A 65 16.35 -12.32 13.38
N LEU A 66 15.89 -13.48 12.93
CA LEU A 66 14.49 -13.72 12.57
C LEU A 66 13.56 -13.59 13.78
N LEU A 67 13.99 -14.18 14.91
CA LEU A 67 13.23 -14.10 16.15
C LEU A 67 13.14 -12.64 16.65
N GLU A 68 14.25 -11.90 16.62
CA GLU A 68 14.28 -10.48 16.99
C GLU A 68 13.39 -9.63 16.08
N LEU A 69 13.42 -9.86 14.76
CA LEU A 69 12.52 -9.17 13.83
C LEU A 69 11.05 -9.48 14.13
N GLY A 70 10.71 -10.76 14.33
CA GLY A 70 9.34 -11.19 14.61
C GLY A 70 8.76 -10.64 15.92
N GLN A 71 9.62 -10.17 16.85
CA GLN A 71 9.19 -9.56 18.11
C GLN A 71 8.95 -8.05 18.03
N ARG A 72 9.28 -7.39 16.90
CA ARG A 72 9.04 -5.96 16.73
C ARG A 72 7.55 -5.66 16.59
N GLU A 73 7.08 -4.62 17.27
CA GLU A 73 5.68 -4.19 17.21
C GLU A 73 5.24 -3.79 15.79
N SER A 74 6.15 -3.20 15.01
CA SER A 74 5.91 -2.79 13.63
C SER A 74 5.81 -3.97 12.65
N VAL A 75 6.18 -5.19 13.07
CA VAL A 75 6.15 -6.39 12.22
C VAL A 75 4.82 -7.13 12.40
N VAL A 76 4.17 -7.47 11.28
CA VAL A 76 3.00 -8.34 11.22
C VAL A 76 3.43 -9.80 11.29
N SER A 77 4.34 -10.18 10.39
CA SER A 77 4.88 -11.54 10.32
C SER A 77 6.19 -11.55 9.54
N VAL A 78 6.99 -12.59 9.78
CA VAL A 78 8.26 -12.84 9.12
C VAL A 78 8.27 -14.27 8.63
N SER A 79 8.74 -14.47 7.40
CA SER A 79 9.00 -15.79 6.86
C SER A 79 10.35 -15.83 6.17
N ARG A 80 11.02 -16.98 6.26
CA ARG A 80 11.99 -17.34 5.22
C ARG A 80 11.26 -17.56 3.91
N GLN A 81 11.91 -17.30 2.78
CA GLN A 81 11.32 -17.56 1.48
C GLN A 81 12.23 -18.36 0.56
N ARG A 82 11.61 -19.16 -0.29
CA ARG A 82 12.27 -19.81 -1.42
C ARG A 82 11.40 -19.64 -2.65
N GLU A 83 12.02 -19.27 -3.75
CA GLU A 83 11.33 -19.13 -5.03
C GLU A 83 11.65 -20.33 -5.92
N TYR A 84 10.65 -20.81 -6.65
CA TYR A 84 10.83 -21.80 -7.70
C TYR A 84 9.75 -21.64 -8.77
N THR A 85 10.04 -22.12 -9.97
CA THR A 85 9.11 -22.05 -11.09
C THR A 85 8.32 -23.35 -11.21
N LEU A 86 7.01 -23.24 -11.35
CA LEU A 86 6.15 -24.33 -11.82
C LEU A 86 5.92 -24.19 -13.31
N ALA A 87 5.95 -25.31 -14.04
CA ALA A 87 5.67 -25.37 -15.46
C ALA A 87 4.54 -26.35 -15.77
N SER A 88 3.63 -25.96 -16.67
CA SER A 88 2.53 -26.79 -17.16
C SER A 88 2.32 -26.51 -18.65
N GLY A 89 2.81 -27.41 -19.51
CA GLY A 89 2.84 -27.17 -20.95
C GLY A 89 3.73 -25.98 -21.31
N ASP A 90 3.15 -24.99 -21.99
CA ASP A 90 3.78 -23.73 -22.38
C ASP A 90 3.67 -22.62 -21.30
N ARG A 91 3.03 -22.92 -20.17
CA ARG A 91 2.77 -21.95 -19.09
C ARG A 91 3.74 -22.16 -17.94
N SER A 92 4.19 -21.05 -17.36
CA SER A 92 5.01 -21.07 -16.16
C SER A 92 4.59 -20.00 -15.18
N VAL A 93 4.78 -20.27 -13.89
CA VAL A 93 4.58 -19.30 -12.82
C VAL A 93 5.68 -19.45 -11.77
N THR A 94 6.26 -18.34 -11.34
CA THR A 94 7.18 -18.34 -10.20
C THR A 94 6.37 -18.32 -8.92
N VAL A 95 6.55 -19.34 -8.09
CA VAL A 95 5.89 -19.52 -6.81
C VAL A 95 6.88 -19.23 -5.69
N ILE A 96 6.42 -18.47 -4.71
CA ILE A 96 7.16 -18.16 -3.50
C ILE A 96 6.63 -19.02 -2.36
N GLU A 97 7.50 -19.87 -1.83
CA GLU A 97 7.23 -20.71 -0.68
C GLU A 97 7.55 -19.93 0.60
N VAL A 98 6.56 -19.83 1.49
CA VAL A 98 6.62 -19.09 2.77
C VAL A 98 5.92 -19.89 3.87
N SER A 99 6.11 -19.52 5.14
CA SER A 99 5.49 -20.26 6.25
C SER A 99 3.97 -20.09 6.25
N PRO A 100 3.21 -21.09 6.77
CA PRO A 100 1.76 -21.00 6.91
C PRO A 100 1.33 -19.80 7.77
N GLU A 101 2.10 -19.48 8.82
CA GLU A 101 1.83 -18.34 9.70
C GLU A 101 1.91 -17.02 8.95
N TYR A 102 2.81 -16.91 7.98
CA TYR A 102 2.93 -15.72 7.12
C TYR A 102 1.74 -15.58 6.19
N LEU A 103 1.28 -16.67 5.58
CA LEU A 103 0.10 -16.68 4.70
C LEU A 103 -1.17 -16.25 5.45
N SER A 104 -1.39 -16.80 6.64
CA SER A 104 -2.55 -16.47 7.47
C SER A 104 -2.45 -15.03 8.00
N ALA A 105 -1.32 -14.63 8.58
CA ALA A 105 -1.18 -13.30 9.19
C ALA A 105 -1.18 -12.14 8.16
N CYS A 106 -0.56 -12.33 7.00
CA CYS A 106 -0.39 -11.25 6.01
C CYS A 106 -1.54 -11.18 5.01
N PHE A 107 -2.14 -12.33 4.66
CA PHE A 107 -3.11 -12.42 3.57
C PHE A 107 -4.42 -13.11 3.97
N GLY A 108 -4.56 -13.57 5.22
CA GLY A 108 -5.75 -14.30 5.67
C GLY A 108 -5.95 -15.64 4.96
N LEU A 109 -4.87 -16.21 4.41
CA LEU A 109 -4.92 -17.44 3.63
C LEU A 109 -4.69 -18.64 4.53
N GLU A 110 -5.77 -19.38 4.78
CA GLU A 110 -5.74 -20.63 5.52
C GLU A 110 -5.32 -21.78 4.61
N THR A 111 -4.38 -22.60 5.07
CA THR A 111 -3.91 -23.78 4.33
C THR A 111 -4.70 -25.01 4.79
N ALA A 112 -5.40 -25.69 3.89
CA ALA A 112 -6.26 -26.81 4.24
C ALA A 112 -5.74 -28.13 3.63
N GLY A 113 -5.24 -29.00 4.50
CA GLY A 113 -4.97 -30.41 4.17
C GLY A 113 -3.52 -30.72 3.77
N ALA A 114 -3.29 -32.00 3.45
CA ALA A 114 -1.96 -32.57 3.19
C ALA A 114 -1.43 -32.36 1.77
N GLY A 115 -2.26 -31.85 0.85
CA GLY A 115 -1.89 -31.62 -0.55
C GLY A 115 -1.13 -30.30 -0.77
N ALA A 116 -0.51 -30.17 -1.95
CA ALA A 116 0.09 -28.91 -2.38
C ALA A 116 -1.01 -27.90 -2.75
N GLU A 117 -0.95 -26.72 -2.12
CA GLU A 117 -1.89 -25.61 -2.33
C GLU A 117 -1.10 -24.40 -2.81
N PHE A 118 -1.53 -23.82 -3.92
CA PHE A 118 -0.91 -22.65 -4.53
C PHE A 118 -1.93 -21.53 -4.59
N PHE A 119 -1.66 -20.41 -3.93
CA PHE A 119 -2.51 -19.23 -3.93
C PHE A 119 -1.98 -18.23 -4.95
N LEU A 120 -2.80 -17.87 -5.93
CA LEU A 120 -2.40 -17.02 -7.04
C LEU A 120 -3.26 -15.77 -7.08
N GLY A 121 -2.62 -14.62 -7.27
CA GLY A 121 -3.29 -13.39 -7.68
C GLY A 121 -3.99 -13.56 -9.02
N LYS A 122 -4.92 -12.66 -9.34
CA LYS A 122 -5.82 -12.78 -10.50
C LYS A 122 -5.11 -12.98 -11.84
N ARG A 123 -4.04 -12.23 -12.10
CA ARG A 123 -3.27 -12.34 -13.35
C ARG A 123 -2.39 -13.60 -13.34
N ALA A 124 -1.77 -13.89 -12.20
CA ALA A 124 -1.19 -15.16 -11.78
C ALA A 124 -2.00 -16.37 -12.27
N PHE A 125 -3.21 -16.43 -11.74
CA PHE A 125 -4.16 -17.51 -11.91
C PHE A 125 -4.64 -17.61 -13.36
N GLY A 126 -5.03 -16.49 -13.97
CA GLY A 126 -5.50 -16.46 -15.35
C GLY A 126 -4.41 -16.90 -16.35
N ALA A 127 -3.16 -16.50 -16.13
CA ALA A 127 -2.04 -16.87 -16.99
C ALA A 127 -1.66 -18.36 -16.83
N PHE A 128 -1.59 -18.86 -15.59
CA PHE A 128 -1.14 -20.23 -15.34
C PHE A 128 -2.26 -21.27 -15.54
N CYS A 129 -3.43 -21.04 -14.93
CA CYS A 129 -4.56 -21.97 -14.99
C CYS A 129 -5.41 -21.78 -16.27
N GLY A 130 -5.34 -20.61 -16.90
CA GLY A 130 -6.13 -20.23 -18.07
C GLY A 130 -7.33 -19.34 -17.71
N GLY A 131 -7.66 -18.39 -18.59
CA GLY A 131 -8.64 -17.31 -18.35
C GLY A 131 -10.11 -17.69 -18.09
N GLY A 132 -10.42 -18.98 -17.94
CA GLY A 132 -11.75 -19.49 -17.60
C GLY A 132 -11.72 -20.67 -16.61
N ALA A 133 -10.57 -20.93 -15.97
CA ALA A 133 -10.46 -22.00 -14.99
C ALA A 133 -11.30 -21.68 -13.74
N GLN A 134 -11.99 -22.69 -13.20
CA GLN A 134 -12.68 -22.56 -11.92
C GLN A 134 -11.67 -22.66 -10.77
N SER A 135 -11.86 -21.85 -9.73
CA SER A 135 -11.07 -21.91 -8.50
C SER A 135 -11.75 -22.84 -7.48
N PRO A 136 -11.04 -23.82 -6.87
CA PRO A 136 -9.66 -24.19 -7.15
C PRO A 136 -9.51 -25.01 -8.44
N ALA A 137 -8.47 -24.69 -9.24
CA ALA A 137 -8.07 -25.49 -10.39
C ALA A 137 -7.11 -26.60 -9.93
N ARG A 138 -7.33 -27.84 -10.36
CA ARG A 138 -6.43 -28.97 -10.02
C ARG A 138 -5.57 -29.31 -11.23
N LEU A 139 -4.25 -29.10 -11.10
CA LEU A 139 -3.31 -29.28 -12.19
C LEU A 139 -2.12 -30.13 -11.74
N LYS A 140 -1.56 -30.85 -12.70
CA LYS A 140 -0.26 -31.51 -12.58
C LYS A 140 0.77 -30.65 -13.30
N CYS A 141 1.86 -30.31 -12.63
CA CYS A 141 2.88 -29.39 -13.11
C CYS A 141 4.28 -29.90 -12.74
N GLN A 142 5.30 -29.40 -13.42
CA GLN A 142 6.70 -29.68 -13.12
C GLN A 142 7.26 -28.62 -12.16
N LYS A 143 7.98 -29.07 -11.13
CA LYS A 143 8.82 -28.27 -10.24
C LYS A 143 10.25 -28.76 -10.43
N GLY A 144 10.99 -28.15 -11.37
CA GLY A 144 12.25 -28.71 -11.83
C GLY A 144 12.04 -30.08 -12.48
N GLU A 145 12.67 -31.13 -11.95
CA GLU A 145 12.51 -32.51 -12.42
C GLU A 145 11.33 -33.25 -11.76
N ASP A 146 10.83 -32.72 -10.65
CA ASP A 146 9.74 -33.34 -9.89
C ASP A 146 8.38 -32.97 -10.46
N THR A 147 7.47 -33.93 -10.48
CA THR A 147 6.09 -33.64 -10.85
C THR A 147 5.21 -33.45 -9.61
N VAL A 148 4.57 -32.28 -9.53
CA VAL A 148 3.71 -31.87 -8.43
C VAL A 148 2.25 -31.80 -8.91
N SER A 149 1.35 -32.38 -8.13
CA SER A 149 -0.10 -32.22 -8.31
C SER A 149 -0.63 -31.40 -7.14
N GLY A 150 -1.37 -30.32 -7.45
CA GLY A 150 -1.84 -29.40 -6.42
C GLY A 150 -3.12 -28.67 -6.79
N ALA A 151 -3.72 -28.03 -5.79
CA ALA A 151 -4.83 -27.12 -5.94
C ALA A 151 -4.30 -25.69 -6.13
N PHE A 152 -4.68 -25.06 -7.24
CA PHE A 152 -4.38 -23.67 -7.56
C PHE A 152 -5.62 -22.84 -7.23
N ILE A 153 -5.49 -21.92 -6.29
CA ILE A 153 -6.59 -21.17 -5.68
C ILE A 153 -6.42 -19.70 -6.08
N LEU A 154 -7.46 -19.13 -6.69
CA LEU A 154 -7.54 -17.69 -6.90
C LEU A 154 -7.69 -16.99 -5.55
N ALA A 155 -6.72 -16.15 -5.19
CA ALA A 155 -6.69 -15.38 -3.95
C ALA A 155 -6.82 -13.88 -4.26
N GLU A 156 -8.03 -13.34 -4.10
CA GLU A 156 -8.35 -11.93 -4.39
C GLU A 156 -7.57 -10.93 -3.52
N GLY A 157 -7.10 -11.36 -2.34
CA GLY A 157 -6.26 -10.55 -1.45
C GLY A 157 -4.78 -10.49 -1.83
N LEU A 158 -4.33 -11.26 -2.83
CA LEU A 158 -2.94 -11.23 -3.29
C LEU A 158 -2.73 -10.21 -4.42
N PRO A 159 -1.53 -9.59 -4.50
CA PRO A 159 -1.12 -8.84 -5.67
C PRO A 159 -1.30 -9.65 -6.96
N GLU A 160 -1.73 -9.00 -8.04
CA GLU A 160 -2.25 -9.69 -9.24
C GLU A 160 -1.30 -10.73 -9.83
N GLU A 161 0.01 -10.51 -9.74
CA GLU A 161 1.06 -11.34 -10.34
C GLU A 161 1.66 -12.36 -9.36
N LEU A 162 1.34 -12.25 -8.06
CA LEU A 162 1.99 -13.02 -7.01
C LEU A 162 1.41 -14.44 -6.96
N ALA A 163 2.29 -15.42 -6.77
CA ALA A 163 1.92 -16.78 -6.46
C ALA A 163 2.65 -17.24 -5.19
N LEU A 164 1.89 -17.72 -4.21
CA LEU A 164 2.39 -18.17 -2.92
C LEU A 164 2.04 -19.63 -2.67
N THR A 165 2.87 -20.32 -1.90
CA THR A 165 2.54 -21.62 -1.33
C THR A 165 3.08 -21.76 0.08
N LYS A 166 2.55 -22.73 0.80
CA LYS A 166 3.03 -23.08 2.14
C LYS A 166 4.32 -23.88 2.07
N GLY A 167 5.29 -23.48 2.86
CA GLY A 167 6.53 -24.22 3.11
C GLY A 167 6.55 -24.79 4.52
N ALA A 168 7.18 -25.95 4.67
CA ALA A 168 7.48 -26.49 5.98
C ALA A 168 8.79 -25.91 6.50
N SER A 169 9.00 -25.89 7.81
CA SER A 169 10.26 -25.42 8.41
C SER A 169 11.49 -26.11 7.82
N LEU A 170 11.37 -27.39 7.44
CA LEU A 170 12.44 -28.16 6.79
C LEU A 170 12.72 -27.69 5.35
N THR A 171 11.69 -27.37 4.55
CA THR A 171 11.87 -26.95 3.16
C THR A 171 12.41 -25.53 3.07
N LEU A 172 12.02 -24.69 4.02
CA LEU A 172 12.53 -23.33 4.21
C LEU A 172 13.88 -23.27 4.94
N ASP A 173 14.42 -24.42 5.37
CA ASP A 173 15.73 -24.42 6.00
C ASP A 173 16.85 -24.09 4.99
N GLY A 174 17.83 -23.32 5.47
CA GLY A 174 18.92 -22.81 4.63
C GLY A 174 18.53 -21.72 3.62
N ALA A 175 17.27 -21.28 3.57
CA ALA A 175 16.89 -20.14 2.76
C ALA A 175 17.54 -18.84 3.28
N ARG A 176 18.25 -18.14 2.40
CA ARG A 176 18.94 -16.87 2.72
C ARG A 176 18.11 -15.62 2.45
N SER A 177 16.98 -15.77 1.77
CA SER A 177 16.03 -14.69 1.51
C SER A 177 14.85 -14.80 2.47
N LEU A 178 14.37 -13.65 2.92
CA LEU A 178 13.36 -13.45 3.94
C LEU A 178 12.30 -12.50 3.40
N ARG A 179 11.09 -12.67 3.89
CA ARG A 179 9.98 -11.77 3.61
C ARG A 179 9.39 -11.28 4.94
N VAL A 180 9.27 -9.98 5.07
CA VAL A 180 8.82 -9.30 6.30
C VAL A 180 7.66 -8.40 5.93
N MET A 181 6.52 -8.58 6.57
CA MET A 181 5.39 -7.68 6.44
C MET A 181 5.38 -6.70 7.61
N LEU A 182 5.44 -5.40 7.32
CA LEU A 182 5.32 -4.33 8.31
C LEU A 182 3.89 -3.79 8.34
N ARG A 183 3.41 -3.36 9.51
CA ARG A 183 2.03 -2.87 9.75
C ARG A 183 1.68 -1.58 9.02
N GLY A 184 2.67 -0.80 8.58
CA GLY A 184 2.46 0.49 7.93
C GLY A 184 3.60 0.85 7.00
N ARG A 185 3.37 1.87 6.17
CA ARG A 185 4.39 2.38 5.25
C ARG A 185 5.51 3.09 6.02
N ASP A 186 6.74 2.81 5.62
CA ASP A 186 7.92 3.51 6.13
C ASP A 186 8.05 4.90 5.48
N ILE A 187 7.24 5.84 5.94
CA ILE A 187 7.22 7.21 5.39
C ILE A 187 8.50 7.98 5.76
N SER A 188 9.07 7.67 6.93
CA SER A 188 10.25 8.35 7.47
C SER A 188 11.58 7.72 7.05
N GLY A 189 11.56 6.51 6.48
CA GLY A 189 12.77 5.75 6.16
C GLY A 189 13.41 5.08 7.37
N VAL A 190 12.76 5.11 8.55
CA VAL A 190 13.33 4.60 9.81
C VAL A 190 13.38 3.08 9.81
N GLU A 191 12.35 2.41 9.29
CA GLU A 191 12.33 0.94 9.22
C GLU A 191 13.36 0.44 8.20
N THR A 192 13.44 1.08 7.03
CA THR A 192 14.42 0.79 5.99
C THR A 192 15.84 0.94 6.55
N ALA A 193 16.16 2.08 7.17
CA ALA A 193 17.47 2.31 7.77
C ALA A 193 17.76 1.34 8.94
N GLY A 194 16.72 0.99 9.71
CA GLY A 194 16.82 0.00 10.78
C GLY A 194 17.16 -1.40 10.26
N LEU A 195 16.52 -1.84 9.17
CA LEU A 195 16.79 -3.13 8.54
C LEU A 195 18.21 -3.16 7.94
N GLU A 196 18.60 -2.13 7.19
CA GLU A 196 19.95 -2.02 6.63
C GLU A 196 21.03 -1.95 7.73
N GLY A 197 20.78 -1.18 8.79
CA GLY A 197 21.68 -1.08 9.95
C GLY A 197 21.85 -2.41 10.72
N ASN A 198 20.87 -3.31 10.63
CA ASN A 198 20.96 -4.67 11.15
C ASN A 198 21.63 -5.66 10.17
N GLY A 199 22.18 -5.17 9.05
CA GLY A 199 22.93 -5.95 8.08
C GLY A 199 22.05 -6.74 7.10
N PHE A 200 20.80 -6.33 6.90
CA PHE A 200 19.95 -6.86 5.83
C PHE A 200 20.17 -6.08 4.54
N VAL A 201 20.08 -6.78 3.41
CA VAL A 201 20.04 -6.18 2.08
C VAL A 201 18.60 -6.25 1.59
N ILE A 202 18.01 -5.10 1.21
CA ILE A 202 16.63 -5.03 0.73
C ILE A 202 16.61 -5.29 -0.77
N GLU A 203 15.99 -6.40 -1.19
CA GLU A 203 15.97 -6.86 -2.59
C GLU A 203 14.90 -6.13 -3.40
N ASN A 204 13.74 -5.83 -2.81
CA ASN A 204 12.62 -5.16 -3.49
C ASN A 204 12.68 -3.62 -3.36
N ARG A 205 13.88 -3.03 -3.31
CA ARG A 205 14.09 -1.60 -3.07
C ARG A 205 13.42 -0.70 -4.10
N GLU A 206 13.39 -1.10 -5.37
CA GLU A 206 12.77 -0.32 -6.45
C GLU A 206 11.27 -0.13 -6.21
N ALA A 207 10.55 -1.23 -5.91
CA ALA A 207 9.12 -1.19 -5.61
C ALA A 207 8.79 -0.35 -4.37
N LEU A 208 9.60 -0.48 -3.31
CA LEU A 208 9.46 0.34 -2.10
C LEU A 208 9.69 1.83 -2.37
N THR A 209 10.70 2.12 -3.20
CA THR A 209 11.05 3.50 -3.59
C THR A 209 9.93 4.12 -4.42
N GLU A 210 9.38 3.39 -5.38
CA GLU A 210 8.24 3.85 -6.20
C GLU A 210 7.01 4.16 -5.34
N ALA A 211 6.65 3.27 -4.41
CA ALA A 211 5.54 3.48 -3.48
C ALA A 211 5.77 4.69 -2.56
N ALA A 212 7.00 4.89 -2.06
CA ALA A 212 7.37 6.03 -1.25
C ALA A 212 7.28 7.34 -2.06
N HIS A 213 7.78 7.36 -3.30
CA HIS A 213 7.67 8.52 -4.20
C HIS A 213 6.22 8.91 -4.47
N GLY A 214 5.35 7.93 -4.75
CA GLY A 214 3.91 8.18 -4.92
C GLY A 214 3.27 8.83 -3.69
N THR A 215 3.66 8.36 -2.50
CA THR A 215 3.18 8.91 -1.22
C THR A 215 3.70 10.33 -0.98
N GLN A 216 4.97 10.61 -1.28
CA GLN A 216 5.56 11.95 -1.18
C GLN A 216 4.90 12.94 -2.15
N LEU A 217 4.68 12.53 -3.40
CA LEU A 217 4.02 13.37 -4.40
C LEU A 217 2.58 13.70 -3.98
N PHE A 218 1.89 12.75 -3.35
CA PHE A 218 0.57 12.98 -2.79
C PHE A 218 0.59 13.98 -1.61
N LEU A 219 1.56 13.85 -0.70
CA LEU A 219 1.74 14.80 0.41
C LEU A 219 2.02 16.22 -0.10
N VAL A 220 2.82 16.35 -1.16
CA VAL A 220 3.10 17.64 -1.81
C VAL A 220 1.81 18.25 -2.36
N LYS A 221 0.96 17.46 -3.03
CA LYS A 221 -0.37 17.92 -3.49
C LYS A 221 -1.24 18.42 -2.34
N LEU A 222 -1.29 17.70 -1.22
CA LEU A 222 -2.02 18.14 -0.03
C LEU A 222 -1.50 19.47 0.53
N ARG A 223 -0.17 19.63 0.63
CA ARG A 223 0.46 20.87 1.12
C ARG A 223 0.09 22.07 0.25
N TYR A 224 0.21 21.95 -1.07
CA TYR A 224 -0.11 23.05 -1.99
C TYR A 224 -1.62 23.29 -2.10
N GLY A 225 -2.45 22.25 -2.03
CA GLY A 225 -3.91 22.39 -1.94
C GLY A 225 -4.34 23.14 -0.67
N GLY A 226 -3.72 22.83 0.47
CA GLY A 226 -3.93 23.56 1.72
C GLY A 226 -3.51 25.02 1.63
N ALA A 227 -2.34 25.31 1.03
CA ALA A 227 -1.89 26.68 0.81
C ALA A 227 -2.87 27.46 -0.10
N ALA A 228 -3.34 26.86 -1.18
CA ALA A 228 -4.34 27.46 -2.08
C ALA A 228 -5.67 27.75 -1.36
N CYS A 229 -6.13 26.82 -0.50
CA CYS A 229 -7.32 27.01 0.33
C CYS A 229 -7.17 28.22 1.25
N VAL A 230 -6.05 28.32 1.97
CA VAL A 230 -5.76 29.45 2.87
C VAL A 230 -5.73 30.77 2.10
N LEU A 231 -5.07 30.81 0.94
CA LEU A 231 -5.01 32.00 0.09
C LEU A 231 -6.39 32.44 -0.40
N ALA A 232 -7.23 31.49 -0.86
CA ALA A 232 -8.58 31.78 -1.31
C ALA A 232 -9.43 32.41 -0.18
N LEU A 233 -9.36 31.86 1.04
CA LEU A 233 -10.09 32.38 2.19
C LEU A 233 -9.58 33.76 2.64
N LEU A 234 -8.27 34.00 2.62
CA LEU A 234 -7.66 35.29 2.98
C LEU A 234 -8.01 36.38 1.97
N LEU A 235 -7.89 36.10 0.67
CA LEU A 235 -8.27 37.03 -0.40
C LEU A 235 -9.77 37.32 -0.37
N GLY A 236 -10.61 36.30 -0.17
CA GLY A 236 -12.05 36.46 0.01
C GLY A 236 -12.37 37.38 1.18
N ARG A 237 -11.69 37.22 2.32
CA ARG A 237 -11.84 38.08 3.50
C ARG A 237 -11.41 39.52 3.24
N GLN A 238 -10.29 39.74 2.55
CA GLN A 238 -9.82 41.09 2.22
C GLN A 238 -10.78 41.80 1.25
N LEU A 239 -11.20 41.13 0.18
CA LEU A 239 -12.14 41.68 -0.80
C LEU A 239 -13.52 41.95 -0.19
N TYR A 240 -13.99 41.08 0.71
CA TYR A 240 -15.24 41.31 1.44
C TYR A 240 -15.16 42.58 2.32
N LYS A 241 -14.04 42.78 3.04
CA LYS A 241 -13.83 43.99 3.83
C LYS A 241 -13.79 45.24 2.95
N ALA A 242 -13.05 45.20 1.84
CA ALA A 242 -12.94 46.32 0.90
C ALA A 242 -14.30 46.67 0.27
N GLY A 243 -15.02 45.68 -0.24
CA GLY A 243 -16.34 45.90 -0.85
C GLY A 243 -17.41 46.37 0.15
N ARG A 244 -17.27 46.00 1.43
CA ARG A 244 -18.15 46.52 2.49
C ARG A 244 -17.85 47.97 2.86
N GLY A 245 -16.57 48.38 2.84
CA GLY A 245 -16.18 49.78 3.03
C GLY A 245 -16.80 50.67 1.94
N GLU A 246 -16.59 50.31 0.68
CA GLU A 246 -17.14 51.06 -0.47
C GLU A 246 -18.67 51.12 -0.49
N ALA A 247 -19.35 50.03 -0.10
CA ALA A 247 -20.81 50.00 -0.05
C ALA A 247 -21.41 50.66 1.21
N GLY A 248 -20.59 50.97 2.22
CA GLY A 248 -20.97 51.72 3.41
C GLY A 248 -20.74 53.22 3.28
N ASP A 249 -19.83 53.62 2.40
CA ASP A 249 -19.57 55.02 2.01
C ASP A 249 -20.50 55.52 0.88
N LEU A 250 -21.45 54.70 0.42
CA LEU A 250 -22.49 54.96 -0.59
C LEU A 250 -23.91 55.00 0.02
#